data_AF-A0A8K0UIX4-F1
#
_entry.id   AF-A0A8K0UIX4-F1
#
_cell.length_a   1.000
_cell.length_b   1.000
_cell.length_c   1.000
_cell.angle_alpha   90.00
_cell.angle_beta   90.00
_cell.angle_gamma   90.00
#
_symmetry.space_group_name_H-M   'P 1'
#
loop_
_entity.id
_entity.type
_entity.pdbx_description
1 polymer ?
#
loop_
_entity_poly.entity_id
_entity_poly.type
_entity_poly.pdbx_seq_one_letter_code
_entity_poly.pdbx_strand_id
1 'polypeptide(L)'
;MSTVIVTATASSSVPSSSFFPFASASPTPYYNAGNSLPGRPDGSSQWLWKEQTVSAAGYLAAITYGLYIAVLYAAIANSIKSKKRSNLLWIPFLGGLFSLCTVSLACFVNFNEQAWIDQRNYPNGPLYFLYEQRHIPVSIAAVVASVLVQALAQGFLVYRCQAIFKKLLWITLPLGVWVVINLVLSILWAVNMSTSRVTFRVGTSEWPLFFSHPAVDVSMAFNAFVPALLLVGVAMQVRKVPTSFPGHVRSKFVRPDAVLVESALFFGIMSFVFVVLDGMEITGSRLFYPMLIQLMGVSVTLIVLRIVQGWTWDAGVIHRTPTDYEHSHARDALHALGDPTATRNSFDSEVSAKLQVAMHLGAGDPEKAAQ
;
A
#
# COMPACT_ATOMS: atom_id res chain seq x y z
N MET A 1 -31.53 19.22 -21.26
CA MET A 1 -32.67 18.40 -21.73
C MET A 1 -32.30 17.85 -23.09
N SER A 2 -32.32 16.51 -23.20
CA SER A 2 -32.56 15.68 -24.40
C SER A 2 -31.68 14.44 -24.36
N THR A 3 -32.24 13.47 -23.66
CA THR A 3 -32.02 12.03 -23.68
C THR A 3 -32.17 11.48 -25.11
N VAL A 4 -31.30 10.55 -25.52
CA VAL A 4 -31.64 9.55 -26.56
C VAL A 4 -31.18 8.18 -26.07
N ILE A 5 -32.15 7.26 -26.07
CA ILE A 5 -32.09 5.86 -25.64
C ILE A 5 -32.03 4.96 -26.89
N VAL A 6 -31.06 4.04 -26.88
CA VAL A 6 -31.05 2.63 -27.34
C VAL A 6 -31.61 2.27 -28.73
N THR A 7 -30.78 1.56 -29.52
CA THR A 7 -31.24 0.30 -30.16
C THR A 7 -30.07 -0.67 -30.34
N ALA A 8 -30.21 -1.86 -29.73
CA ALA A 8 -29.34 -3.01 -29.90
C ALA A 8 -29.90 -3.91 -31.02
N THR A 9 -29.02 -4.45 -31.86
CA THR A 9 -29.32 -5.60 -32.72
C THR A 9 -28.28 -6.68 -32.49
N ALA A 10 -28.72 -7.77 -31.89
CA ALA A 10 -28.00 -9.02 -31.79
C ALA A 10 -28.05 -9.74 -33.15
N SER A 11 -26.93 -10.32 -33.58
CA SER A 11 -26.95 -11.43 -34.53
C SER A 11 -25.99 -12.51 -34.03
N SER A 12 -26.58 -13.67 -33.81
CA SER A 12 -25.96 -14.92 -33.37
C SER A 12 -25.44 -15.68 -34.60
N SER A 13 -24.24 -16.24 -34.50
CA SER A 13 -23.92 -17.51 -35.17
C SER A 13 -22.68 -18.16 -34.54
N VAL A 14 -22.93 -19.31 -33.93
CA VAL A 14 -21.94 -20.34 -33.61
C VAL A 14 -21.80 -21.21 -34.87
N PRO A 15 -20.59 -21.72 -35.18
CA PRO A 15 -20.53 -23.17 -35.35
C PRO A 15 -19.32 -23.82 -34.67
N SER A 16 -19.60 -25.06 -34.31
CA SER A 16 -18.87 -26.06 -33.55
C SER A 16 -17.71 -26.74 -34.28
N SER A 17 -16.68 -27.09 -33.48
CA SER A 17 -15.87 -28.32 -33.50
C SER A 17 -15.33 -28.88 -34.82
N SER A 18 -13.99 -28.89 -34.93
CA SER A 18 -13.27 -30.01 -35.56
C SER A 18 -11.86 -30.18 -34.96
N PHE A 19 -11.69 -31.32 -34.27
CA PHE A 19 -10.56 -32.25 -34.32
C PHE A 19 -9.11 -31.73 -34.27
N PHE A 20 -8.44 -32.08 -33.16
CA PHE A 20 -6.98 -32.17 -33.02
C PHE A 20 -6.36 -33.07 -34.10
N PRO A 21 -5.08 -32.80 -34.46
CA PRO A 21 -4.11 -33.87 -34.48
C PRO A 21 -3.00 -33.61 -33.46
N PHE A 22 -2.79 -34.62 -32.65
CA PHE A 22 -1.68 -34.79 -31.71
C PHE A 22 -0.38 -34.88 -32.53
N ALA A 23 0.37 -33.78 -32.62
CA ALA A 23 1.74 -33.81 -33.11
C ALA A 23 2.69 -33.82 -31.91
N SER A 24 3.39 -34.93 -31.75
CA SER A 24 4.43 -35.17 -30.76
C SER A 24 5.53 -34.10 -30.84
N ALA A 25 5.48 -33.10 -29.97
CA ALA A 25 6.58 -32.16 -29.78
C ALA A 25 7.60 -32.80 -28.83
N SER A 26 8.66 -33.37 -29.41
CA SER A 26 9.91 -33.63 -28.71
C SER A 26 10.45 -32.34 -28.07
N PRO A 27 10.95 -32.38 -26.82
CA PRO A 27 11.41 -31.18 -26.12
C PRO A 27 12.78 -30.78 -26.68
N THR A 28 12.83 -29.81 -27.59
CA THR A 28 14.11 -29.18 -27.97
C THR A 28 14.46 -28.13 -26.92
N PRO A 29 15.62 -28.25 -26.23
CA PRO A 29 16.07 -27.27 -25.26
C PRO A 29 16.57 -26.03 -26.00
N TYR A 30 15.71 -25.01 -26.14
CA TYR A 30 16.12 -23.70 -26.65
C TYR A 30 16.85 -22.90 -25.55
N TYR A 31 18.02 -23.40 -25.15
CA TYR A 31 19.05 -22.60 -24.49
C TYR A 31 20.32 -22.66 -25.35
N ASN A 32 20.20 -22.21 -26.61
CA ASN A 32 21.37 -21.93 -27.44
C ASN A 32 21.97 -20.61 -26.97
N ALA A 33 22.98 -20.71 -26.10
CA ALA A 33 23.80 -19.61 -25.60
C ALA A 33 24.73 -18.97 -26.65
N GLY A 34 24.42 -19.09 -27.95
CA GLY A 34 25.38 -18.80 -29.03
C GLY A 34 24.93 -17.83 -30.12
N ASN A 35 23.63 -17.55 -30.29
CA ASN A 35 23.18 -16.68 -31.37
C ASN A 35 22.48 -15.45 -30.78
N SER A 36 23.21 -14.33 -30.80
CA SER A 36 22.65 -13.00 -30.60
C SER A 36 21.51 -12.79 -31.61
N LEU A 37 20.30 -12.55 -31.10
CA LEU A 37 19.22 -11.98 -31.90
C LEU A 37 19.76 -10.68 -32.51
N PRO A 38 19.68 -10.48 -33.84
CA PRO A 38 20.22 -9.30 -34.48
C PRO A 38 19.51 -8.06 -33.92
N GLY A 39 20.24 -7.23 -33.19
CA GLY A 39 19.74 -6.05 -32.48
C GLY A 39 19.87 -6.06 -30.95
N ARG A 40 20.31 -7.16 -30.33
CA ARG A 40 20.61 -7.16 -28.88
C ARG A 40 21.94 -6.42 -28.65
N PRO A 41 21.99 -5.24 -28.00
CA PRO A 41 23.26 -4.56 -27.77
C PRO A 41 24.12 -5.41 -26.84
N ASP A 42 25.36 -5.64 -27.25
CA ASP A 42 26.31 -6.54 -26.61
C ASP A 42 26.83 -5.91 -25.30
N GLY A 43 26.00 -6.02 -24.25
CA GLY A 43 26.27 -5.59 -22.86
C GLY A 43 25.56 -6.52 -21.87
N SER A 44 25.63 -7.83 -22.15
CA SER A 44 24.65 -8.85 -21.78
C SER A 44 24.29 -9.01 -20.30
N SER A 45 25.15 -8.63 -19.35
CA SER A 45 24.88 -8.77 -17.91
C SER A 45 24.01 -7.65 -17.33
N GLN A 46 24.29 -6.38 -17.66
CA GLN A 46 23.55 -5.24 -17.11
C GLN A 46 22.13 -5.16 -17.68
N TRP A 47 21.96 -5.49 -18.96
CA TRP A 47 20.64 -5.50 -19.57
C TRP A 47 19.78 -6.64 -19.04
N LEU A 48 20.35 -7.84 -18.91
CA LEU A 48 19.67 -8.97 -18.28
C LEU A 48 19.30 -8.66 -16.82
N TRP A 49 20.18 -7.97 -16.08
CA TRP A 49 19.87 -7.53 -14.72
C TRP A 49 18.69 -6.55 -14.67
N LYS A 50 18.58 -5.63 -15.64
CA LYS A 50 17.40 -4.74 -15.77
C LYS A 50 16.13 -5.52 -16.03
N GLU A 51 16.17 -6.52 -16.90
CA GLU A 51 15.03 -7.40 -17.17
C GLU A 51 14.59 -8.17 -15.91
N GLN A 52 15.54 -8.78 -15.20
CA GLN A 52 15.30 -9.54 -13.98
C GLN A 52 14.73 -8.65 -12.86
N THR A 53 15.28 -7.45 -12.67
CA THR A 53 14.81 -6.53 -11.62
C THR A 53 13.41 -6.02 -11.87
N VAL A 54 13.04 -5.70 -13.12
CA VAL A 54 11.68 -5.26 -13.47
C VAL A 54 10.67 -6.41 -13.28
N SER A 55 11.02 -7.63 -13.68
CA SER A 55 10.19 -8.81 -13.45
C SER A 55 10.01 -9.08 -11.94
N ALA A 56 11.10 -9.04 -11.16
CA ALA A 56 11.09 -9.21 -9.71
C ALA A 56 10.23 -8.15 -9.00
N ALA A 57 10.19 -6.92 -9.53
CA ALA A 57 9.40 -5.83 -8.98
C ALA A 57 7.90 -6.17 -8.95
N GLY A 58 7.41 -6.86 -9.99
CA GLY A 58 6.02 -7.31 -10.05
C GLY A 58 5.66 -8.31 -8.95
N TYR A 59 6.56 -9.25 -8.66
CA TYR A 59 6.35 -10.21 -7.57
C TYR A 59 6.35 -9.54 -6.19
N LEU A 60 7.25 -8.59 -5.96
CA LEU A 60 7.27 -7.82 -4.69
C LEU A 60 6.00 -6.97 -4.50
N ALA A 61 5.51 -6.37 -5.58
CA ALA A 61 4.24 -5.64 -5.55
C ALA A 61 3.07 -6.57 -5.20
N ALA A 62 3.04 -7.79 -5.75
CA ALA A 62 2.02 -8.79 -5.44
C ALA A 62 2.08 -9.27 -3.97
N ILE A 63 3.28 -9.52 -3.43
CA ILE A 63 3.48 -9.90 -2.02
C ILE A 63 2.96 -8.78 -1.11
N THR A 64 3.31 -7.54 -1.42
CA THR A 64 2.88 -6.37 -0.63
C THR A 64 1.38 -6.14 -0.74
N TYR A 65 0.78 -6.43 -1.88
CA TYR A 65 -0.68 -6.41 -2.04
C TYR A 65 -1.37 -7.45 -1.17
N GLY A 66 -0.79 -8.66 -1.03
CA GLY A 66 -1.26 -9.66 -0.07
C GLY A 66 -1.24 -9.15 1.38
N LEU A 67 -0.16 -8.48 1.79
CA LEU A 67 -0.08 -7.79 3.08
C LEU A 67 -1.18 -6.71 3.20
N TYR A 68 -1.43 -5.97 2.12
CA TYR A 68 -2.44 -4.92 2.12
C TYR A 68 -3.84 -5.48 2.36
N ILE A 69 -4.20 -6.62 1.74
CA ILE A 69 -5.47 -7.30 1.99
C ILE A 69 -5.63 -7.67 3.48
N ALA A 70 -4.58 -8.24 4.09
CA ALA A 70 -4.63 -8.62 5.51
C ALA A 70 -4.85 -7.42 6.44
N VAL A 71 -4.15 -6.32 6.17
CA VAL A 71 -4.29 -5.07 6.94
C VAL A 71 -5.66 -4.43 6.73
N LEU A 72 -6.18 -4.43 5.50
CA LEU A 72 -7.51 -3.93 5.19
C LEU A 72 -8.60 -4.72 5.91
N TYR A 73 -8.50 -6.05 5.89
CA TYR A 73 -9.41 -6.91 6.62
C TYR A 73 -9.43 -6.57 8.11
N ALA A 74 -8.25 -6.43 8.72
CA ALA A 74 -8.14 -6.03 10.13
C ALA A 74 -8.74 -4.64 10.39
N ALA A 75 -8.54 -3.67 9.49
CA ALA A 75 -9.10 -2.33 9.61
C ALA A 75 -10.64 -2.33 9.51
N ILE A 76 -11.21 -3.05 8.55
CA ILE A 76 -12.66 -3.16 8.36
C ILE A 76 -13.29 -3.92 9.53
N ALA A 77 -12.73 -5.06 9.93
CA ALA A 77 -13.25 -5.84 11.05
C ALA A 77 -13.30 -5.03 12.35
N ASN A 78 -12.26 -4.23 12.64
CA ASN A 78 -12.25 -3.34 13.79
C ASN A 78 -13.20 -2.15 13.63
N SER A 79 -13.41 -1.65 12.41
CA SER A 79 -14.36 -0.55 12.14
C SER A 79 -15.80 -0.97 12.36
N ILE A 80 -16.15 -2.20 11.97
CA ILE A 80 -17.49 -2.77 12.17
C ILE A 80 -17.73 -3.08 13.66
N LYS A 81 -16.72 -3.62 14.37
CA LYS A 81 -16.82 -3.91 15.81
C LYS A 81 -16.91 -2.63 16.65
N SER A 82 -16.44 -1.50 16.14
CA SER A 82 -16.48 -0.23 16.84
C SER A 82 -17.91 0.33 16.91
N LYS A 83 -18.39 0.64 18.11
CA LYS A 83 -19.71 1.26 18.35
C LYS A 83 -19.83 2.71 17.84
N LYS A 84 -18.72 3.38 17.51
CA LYS A 84 -18.73 4.77 17.02
C LYS A 84 -19.13 4.82 15.54
N ARG A 85 -20.27 5.47 15.23
CA ARG A 85 -20.72 5.69 13.84
C ARG A 85 -19.71 6.46 12.99
N SER A 86 -18.91 7.33 13.60
CA SER A 86 -17.80 8.02 12.91
C SER A 86 -16.77 7.07 12.33
N ASN A 87 -16.60 5.88 12.92
CA ASN A 87 -15.60 4.92 12.48
C ASN A 87 -16.05 4.18 11.21
N LEU A 88 -17.36 4.05 10.98
CA LEU A 88 -17.91 3.50 9.75
C LEU A 88 -17.68 4.41 8.53
N LEU A 89 -17.53 5.72 8.75
CA LEU A 89 -17.23 6.68 7.68
C LEU A 89 -15.85 6.43 7.02
N TRP A 90 -14.93 5.75 7.71
CA TRP A 90 -13.62 5.41 7.16
C TRP A 90 -13.66 4.21 6.20
N ILE A 91 -14.69 3.37 6.25
CA ILE A 91 -14.82 2.19 5.39
C ILE A 91 -14.88 2.56 3.90
N PRO A 92 -15.72 3.50 3.42
CA PRO A 92 -15.72 3.88 2.01
C PRO A 92 -14.38 4.49 1.57
N PHE A 93 -13.70 5.23 2.44
CA PHE A 93 -12.36 5.76 2.15
C PHE A 93 -11.33 4.63 1.96
N LEU A 94 -11.28 3.67 2.88
CA LEU A 94 -10.39 2.51 2.78
C LEU A 94 -10.72 1.62 1.57
N GLY A 95 -12.00 1.39 1.29
CA GLY A 95 -12.46 0.62 0.14
C GLY A 95 -12.12 1.31 -1.18
N GLY A 96 -12.26 2.63 -1.27
CA GLY A 96 -11.86 3.42 -2.43
C GLY A 96 -10.36 3.36 -2.69
N LEU A 97 -9.54 3.55 -1.65
CA LEU A 97 -8.08 3.46 -1.76
C LEU A 97 -7.64 2.06 -2.19
N PHE A 98 -8.23 1.02 -1.60
CA PHE A 98 -7.94 -0.37 -1.97
C PHE A 98 -8.34 -0.70 -3.40
N SER A 99 -9.50 -0.22 -3.85
CA SER A 99 -9.98 -0.42 -5.22
C SER A 99 -9.02 0.19 -6.23
N LEU A 100 -8.56 1.43 -5.99
CA LEU A 100 -7.59 2.10 -6.85
C LEU A 100 -6.22 1.39 -6.86
N CYS A 101 -5.71 0.94 -5.70
CA CYS A 101 -4.48 0.13 -5.64
C CYS A 101 -4.61 -1.19 -6.40
N THR A 102 -5.79 -1.81 -6.35
CA THR A 102 -6.10 -3.06 -7.04
C THR A 102 -6.12 -2.86 -8.55
N VAL A 103 -6.79 -1.81 -9.03
CA VAL A 103 -6.80 -1.46 -10.46
C VAL A 103 -5.39 -1.16 -10.95
N SER A 104 -4.61 -0.38 -10.19
CA SER A 104 -3.22 -0.06 -10.53
C SER A 104 -2.37 -1.33 -10.68
N LEU A 105 -2.47 -2.26 -9.72
CA LEU A 105 -1.73 -3.52 -9.77
C LEU A 105 -2.21 -4.44 -10.90
N ALA A 106 -3.52 -4.59 -11.09
CA ALA A 106 -4.08 -5.46 -12.12
C ALA A 106 -3.67 -5.01 -13.53
N CYS A 107 -3.75 -3.70 -13.79
CA CYS A 107 -3.28 -3.12 -15.05
C CYS A 107 -1.75 -3.26 -15.20
N PHE A 108 -0.98 -3.08 -14.12
CA PHE A 108 0.47 -3.30 -14.16
C PHE A 108 0.83 -4.76 -14.48
N VAL A 109 0.15 -5.74 -13.88
CA VAL A 109 0.37 -7.17 -14.15
C VAL A 109 0.01 -7.50 -15.59
N ASN A 110 -1.14 -7.03 -16.10
CA ASN A 110 -1.53 -7.26 -17.49
C ASN A 110 -0.55 -6.62 -18.49
N PHE A 111 -0.01 -5.44 -18.18
CA PHE A 111 1.04 -4.83 -19.02
C PHE A 111 2.34 -5.65 -19.03
N ASN A 112 2.72 -6.22 -17.88
CA ASN A 112 3.87 -7.13 -17.81
C ASN A 112 3.61 -8.45 -18.55
N GLU A 113 2.39 -8.98 -18.47
CA GLU A 113 1.97 -10.19 -19.19
C GLU A 113 2.11 -9.99 -20.71
N GLN A 114 1.61 -8.86 -21.24
CA GLN A 114 1.74 -8.54 -22.67
C GLN A 114 3.20 -8.47 -23.11
N ALA A 115 4.09 -7.96 -22.27
CA ALA A 115 5.50 -7.88 -22.60
C ALA A 115 6.21 -9.23 -22.56
N TRP A 116 6.03 -9.99 -21.48
CA TRP A 116 6.80 -11.21 -21.22
C TRP A 116 6.22 -12.45 -21.89
N ILE A 117 4.90 -12.48 -22.13
CA ILE A 117 4.17 -13.62 -22.72
C ILE A 117 3.79 -13.29 -24.16
N ASP A 118 2.89 -12.33 -24.37
CA ASP A 118 2.26 -12.11 -25.69
C ASP A 118 3.26 -11.58 -26.74
N GLN A 119 4.07 -10.60 -26.36
CA GLN A 119 5.05 -9.94 -27.23
C GLN A 119 6.49 -10.27 -26.83
N ARG A 120 6.72 -11.51 -26.41
CA ARG A 120 8.06 -11.98 -26.02
C ARG A 120 9.13 -11.76 -27.10
N ASN A 121 8.73 -11.87 -28.37
CA ASN A 121 9.61 -11.70 -29.54
C ASN A 121 9.62 -10.26 -30.09
N TYR A 122 9.24 -9.25 -29.29
CA TYR A 122 9.29 -7.86 -29.71
C TYR A 122 10.72 -7.46 -30.13
N PRO A 123 10.90 -6.60 -31.17
CA PRO A 123 12.22 -6.10 -31.54
C PRO A 123 12.95 -5.52 -30.33
N ASN A 124 14.23 -5.90 -30.15
CA ASN A 124 15.07 -5.53 -29.00
C ASN A 124 14.63 -6.11 -27.63
N GLY A 125 13.66 -7.02 -27.61
CA GLY A 125 13.24 -7.80 -26.44
C GLY A 125 12.08 -7.18 -25.64
N PRO A 126 11.56 -7.91 -24.64
CA PRO A 126 10.37 -7.52 -23.88
C PRO A 126 10.54 -6.20 -23.11
N LEU A 127 11.75 -5.93 -22.61
CA LEU A 127 11.99 -4.69 -21.87
C LEU A 127 11.82 -3.46 -22.76
N TYR A 128 12.19 -3.56 -24.03
CA TYR A 128 12.01 -2.49 -24.99
C TYR A 128 10.52 -2.22 -25.25
N PHE A 129 9.68 -3.26 -25.29
CA PHE A 129 8.23 -3.12 -25.34
C PHE A 129 7.69 -2.33 -24.13
N LEU A 130 8.15 -2.58 -22.90
CA LEU A 130 7.74 -1.79 -21.72
C LEU A 130 8.15 -0.32 -21.81
N TYR A 131 9.20 0.02 -22.56
CA TYR A 131 9.66 1.40 -22.73
C TYR A 131 8.88 2.12 -23.83
N GLU A 132 8.69 1.48 -24.98
CA GLU A 132 8.07 2.08 -26.17
C GLU A 132 6.54 2.10 -26.07
N GLN A 133 5.97 1.03 -25.52
CA GLN A 133 4.53 0.77 -25.57
C GLN A 133 3.78 1.25 -24.31
N ARG A 134 4.35 2.20 -23.57
CA ARG A 134 3.74 2.79 -22.34
C ARG A 134 2.42 3.51 -22.56
N HIS A 135 2.15 3.90 -23.81
CA HIS A 135 0.95 4.59 -24.24
C HIS A 135 -0.26 3.65 -24.42
N ILE A 136 -0.09 2.34 -24.22
CA ILE A 136 -1.22 1.40 -24.19
C ILE A 136 -2.20 1.83 -23.07
N PRO A 137 -3.52 1.78 -23.32
CA PRO A 137 -4.54 2.20 -22.35
C PRO A 137 -4.42 1.50 -20.99
N VAL A 138 -4.01 0.23 -20.99
CA VAL A 138 -3.76 -0.54 -19.75
C VAL A 138 -2.65 0.08 -18.90
N SER A 139 -1.52 0.46 -19.51
CA SER A 139 -0.42 1.13 -18.80
C SER A 139 -0.83 2.51 -18.29
N ILE A 140 -1.55 3.29 -19.10
CA ILE A 140 -2.09 4.59 -18.70
C ILE A 140 -3.05 4.45 -17.51
N ALA A 141 -3.95 3.47 -17.54
CA ALA A 141 -4.88 3.20 -16.45
C ALA A 141 -4.13 2.85 -15.15
N ALA A 142 -3.05 2.05 -15.23
CA ALA A 142 -2.22 1.72 -14.07
C ALA A 142 -1.60 2.98 -13.43
N VAL A 143 -1.07 3.86 -14.28
CA VAL A 143 -0.45 5.14 -13.89
C VAL A 143 -1.49 6.07 -13.28
N VAL A 144 -2.61 6.33 -13.95
CA VAL A 144 -3.67 7.23 -13.44
C VAL A 144 -4.21 6.75 -12.10
N ALA A 145 -4.46 5.44 -11.96
CA ALA A 145 -4.88 4.86 -10.68
C ALA A 145 -3.83 5.09 -9.58
N SER A 146 -2.54 4.89 -9.88
CA SER A 146 -1.46 5.13 -8.91
C SER A 146 -1.35 6.60 -8.48
N VAL A 147 -1.55 7.54 -9.40
CA VAL A 147 -1.55 8.99 -9.11
C VAL A 147 -2.71 9.35 -8.18
N LEU A 148 -3.90 8.76 -8.38
CA LEU A 148 -5.04 8.98 -7.50
C LEU A 148 -4.80 8.42 -6.09
N VAL A 149 -4.25 7.20 -5.98
CA VAL A 149 -3.85 6.62 -4.69
C VAL A 149 -2.87 7.54 -3.98
N GLN A 150 -1.86 8.01 -4.72
CA GLN A 150 -0.83 8.88 -4.19
C GLN A 150 -1.39 10.21 -3.68
N ALA A 151 -2.23 10.87 -4.48
CA ALA A 151 -2.87 12.13 -4.08
C ALA A 151 -3.71 11.98 -2.82
N LEU A 152 -4.52 10.91 -2.74
CA LEU A 152 -5.36 10.62 -1.58
C LEU A 152 -4.53 10.32 -0.33
N ALA A 153 -3.48 9.51 -0.47
CA ALA A 153 -2.61 9.14 0.65
C ALA A 153 -1.79 10.33 1.16
N GLN A 154 -1.22 11.13 0.27
CA GLN A 154 -0.48 12.34 0.65
C GLN A 154 -1.40 13.36 1.32
N GLY A 155 -2.61 13.58 0.79
CA GLY A 155 -3.62 14.43 1.44
C GLY A 155 -4.00 13.94 2.84
N PHE A 156 -4.16 12.62 3.02
CA PHE A 156 -4.43 12.02 4.32
C PHE A 156 -3.27 12.22 5.31
N LEU A 157 -2.01 12.07 4.88
CA LEU A 157 -0.85 12.33 5.73
C LEU A 157 -0.77 13.81 6.17
N VAL A 158 -1.09 14.76 5.30
CA VAL A 158 -1.17 16.19 5.66
C VAL A 158 -2.26 16.44 6.70
N TYR A 159 -3.45 15.85 6.52
CA TYR A 159 -4.53 15.91 7.51
C TYR A 159 -4.06 15.39 8.89
N ARG A 160 -3.29 14.30 8.91
CA ARG A 160 -2.71 13.74 10.13
C ARG A 160 -1.67 14.66 10.78
N CYS A 161 -0.81 15.29 9.99
CA CYS A 161 0.10 16.32 10.50
C CYS A 161 -0.67 17.45 11.19
N GLN A 162 -1.77 17.92 10.57
CA GLN A 162 -2.57 19.00 11.13
C GLN A 162 -3.16 18.64 12.51
N ALA A 163 -3.61 17.40 12.69
CA ALA A 163 -4.15 16.91 13.96
C ALA A 163 -3.07 16.87 15.07
N ILE A 164 -1.85 16.41 14.75
CA ILE A 164 -0.76 16.28 15.74
C ILE A 164 -0.19 17.65 16.15
N PHE A 165 -0.04 18.58 15.20
CA PHE A 165 0.55 19.90 15.43
C PHE A 165 -0.48 20.98 15.84
N LYS A 166 -1.61 20.62 16.47
CA LYS A 166 -2.58 21.58 17.03
C LYS A 166 -3.10 22.61 16.01
N LYS A 167 -3.28 22.25 14.74
CA LYS A 167 -3.67 23.16 13.65
C LYS A 167 -2.70 24.34 13.43
N LEU A 168 -1.40 24.17 13.70
CA LEU A 168 -0.37 25.13 13.27
C LEU A 168 -0.38 25.24 11.73
N LEU A 169 -1.13 26.23 11.23
CA LEU A 169 -1.30 26.48 9.79
C LEU A 169 0.05 26.73 9.11
N TRP A 170 1.02 27.29 9.83
CA TRP A 170 2.38 27.52 9.35
C TRP A 170 3.10 26.26 8.84
N ILE A 171 2.81 25.08 9.40
CA ILE A 171 3.42 23.81 8.96
C ILE A 171 2.52 23.09 7.95
N THR A 172 1.21 23.20 8.12
CA THR A 172 0.24 22.47 7.28
C THR A 172 0.10 23.09 5.89
N LEU A 173 0.15 24.43 5.79
CA LEU A 173 0.03 25.17 4.53
C LEU A 173 1.14 24.80 3.52
N PRO A 174 2.45 24.84 3.84
CA PRO A 174 3.49 24.47 2.88
C PRO A 174 3.39 23.00 2.45
N LEU A 175 3.00 22.10 3.36
CA LEU A 175 2.76 20.69 3.02
C LEU A 175 1.59 20.52 2.06
N GLY A 176 0.49 21.25 2.27
CA GLY A 176 -0.66 21.24 1.35
C GLY A 176 -0.28 21.75 -0.03
N VAL A 177 0.49 22.84 -0.11
CA VAL A 177 1.01 23.36 -1.38
C VAL A 177 1.90 22.32 -2.08
N TRP A 178 2.76 21.61 -1.33
CA TRP A 178 3.59 20.55 -1.89
C TRP A 178 2.75 19.39 -2.47
N VAL A 179 1.66 18.97 -1.80
CA VAL A 179 0.75 17.96 -2.36
C VAL A 179 0.13 18.42 -3.68
N VAL A 180 -0.28 19.69 -3.77
CA VAL A 180 -0.84 20.25 -5.03
C VAL A 180 0.22 20.26 -6.13
N ILE A 181 1.46 20.66 -5.82
CA ILE A 181 2.57 20.62 -6.78
C ILE A 181 2.83 19.18 -7.25
N ASN A 182 2.88 18.21 -6.34
CA ASN A 182 3.04 16.79 -6.66
C ASN A 182 1.92 16.28 -7.56
N LEU A 183 0.67 16.65 -7.26
CA LEU A 183 -0.48 16.25 -8.07
C LEU A 183 -0.37 16.80 -9.49
N VAL A 184 -0.02 18.08 -9.65
CA VAL A 184 0.16 18.70 -10.97
C VAL A 184 1.28 18.00 -11.75
N LEU A 185 2.44 17.77 -11.12
CA LEU A 185 3.55 17.06 -11.75
C LEU A 185 3.17 15.63 -12.15
N SER A 186 2.41 14.93 -11.31
CA SER A 186 1.95 13.56 -11.57
C SER A 186 0.94 13.50 -12.73
N ILE A 187 0.05 14.47 -12.84
CA ILE A 187 -0.88 14.60 -13.97
C ILE A 187 -0.11 14.89 -15.26
N LEU A 188 0.85 15.81 -15.23
CA LEU A 188 1.69 16.12 -16.39
C LEU A 188 2.48 14.88 -16.85
N TRP A 189 2.97 14.09 -15.90
CA TRP A 189 3.63 12.81 -16.19
C TRP A 189 2.66 11.80 -16.85
N ALA A 190 1.44 11.65 -16.34
CA ALA A 190 0.43 10.78 -16.94
C ALA A 190 0.06 11.22 -18.38
N VAL A 191 -0.05 12.53 -18.63
CA VAL A 191 -0.31 13.10 -19.97
C VAL A 191 0.86 12.89 -20.93
N ASN A 192 2.10 12.97 -20.42
CA ASN A 192 3.29 12.66 -21.20
C ASN A 192 3.29 11.17 -21.61
N MET A 193 2.91 10.27 -20.70
CA MET A 193 2.80 8.84 -20.98
C MET A 193 1.69 8.51 -22.00
N SER A 194 0.60 9.28 -22.03
CA SER A 194 -0.49 9.05 -22.98
C SER A 194 -0.18 9.51 -24.41
N THR A 195 0.80 10.39 -24.59
CA THR A 195 1.07 11.04 -25.88
C THR A 195 2.34 10.49 -26.51
N SER A 196 2.23 9.48 -27.38
CA SER A 196 3.38 8.86 -28.06
C SER A 196 4.19 9.80 -28.97
N ARG A 197 3.65 10.98 -29.31
CA ARG A 197 4.25 11.94 -30.25
C ARG A 197 4.81 13.22 -29.63
N VAL A 198 4.55 13.47 -28.34
CA VAL A 198 4.90 14.73 -27.69
C VAL A 198 5.63 14.42 -26.39
N THR A 199 6.96 14.28 -26.45
CA THR A 199 7.76 14.51 -25.24
C THR A 199 7.59 15.98 -24.88
N PHE A 200 6.73 16.28 -23.90
CA PHE A 200 6.76 17.58 -23.25
C PHE A 200 8.17 17.75 -22.67
N ARG A 201 9.00 18.50 -23.39
CA ARG A 201 10.32 18.91 -22.96
C ARG A 201 10.17 20.36 -22.53
N VAL A 202 10.44 20.65 -21.27
CA VAL A 202 10.63 22.02 -20.81
C VAL A 202 12.12 22.17 -20.52
N GLY A 203 12.79 23.09 -21.21
CA GLY A 203 14.25 23.24 -21.18
C GLY A 203 14.81 23.56 -22.55
N THR A 204 16.06 24.03 -22.58
CA THR A 204 16.81 24.22 -23.82
C THR A 204 17.20 22.86 -24.42
N SER A 205 17.57 22.82 -25.70
CA SER A 205 18.00 21.59 -26.40
C SER A 205 19.16 20.86 -25.72
N GLU A 206 19.92 21.56 -24.87
CA GLU A 206 21.06 21.04 -24.12
C GLU A 206 20.67 20.35 -22.80
N TRP A 207 19.52 20.69 -22.21
CA TRP A 207 19.02 20.11 -20.95
C TRP A 207 17.51 19.83 -21.00
N PRO A 208 17.06 18.82 -21.76
CA PRO A 208 15.66 18.45 -21.78
C PRO A 208 15.27 17.88 -20.40
N LEU A 209 14.48 18.61 -19.60
CA LEU A 209 13.85 18.02 -18.42
C LEU A 209 12.73 17.09 -18.90
N PHE A 210 12.97 15.79 -18.77
CA PHE A 210 11.92 14.79 -18.89
C PHE A 210 11.07 14.85 -17.61
N PHE A 211 9.79 15.24 -17.73
CA PHE A 211 8.88 15.37 -16.58
C PHE A 211 8.73 14.09 -15.73
N SER A 212 9.11 12.93 -16.26
CA SER A 212 9.05 11.66 -15.52
C SER A 212 9.99 11.59 -14.32
N HIS A 213 11.20 12.11 -14.42
CA HIS A 213 12.18 12.02 -13.32
C HIS A 213 11.83 12.97 -12.15
N PRO A 214 11.60 14.28 -12.38
CA PRO A 214 11.28 15.20 -11.30
C PRO A 214 9.98 14.87 -10.57
N ALA A 215 8.95 14.37 -11.27
CA ALA A 215 7.67 14.04 -10.64
C ALA A 215 7.81 12.92 -9.60
N VAL A 216 8.65 11.92 -9.89
CA VAL A 216 8.93 10.80 -8.99
C VAL A 216 9.79 11.25 -7.82
N ASP A 217 10.85 12.03 -8.07
CA ASP A 217 11.76 12.50 -7.01
C ASP A 217 11.06 13.40 -5.99
N VAL A 218 10.29 14.38 -6.46
CA VAL A 218 9.55 15.31 -5.59
C VAL A 218 8.49 14.57 -4.77
N SER A 219 7.86 13.56 -5.37
CA SER A 219 6.91 12.68 -4.70
C SER A 219 7.55 11.84 -3.60
N MET A 220 8.73 11.27 -3.88
CA MET A 220 9.41 10.40 -2.92
C MET A 220 10.09 11.19 -1.80
N ALA A 221 10.59 12.40 -2.10
CA ALA A 221 11.04 13.34 -1.09
C ALA A 221 9.91 13.69 -0.11
N PHE A 222 8.69 13.95 -0.61
CA PHE A 222 7.51 14.15 0.24
C PHE A 222 7.23 12.92 1.12
N ASN A 223 7.26 11.73 0.52
CA ASN A 223 7.00 10.46 1.21
C ASN A 223 8.07 10.11 2.26
N ALA A 224 9.29 10.64 2.17
CA ALA A 224 10.30 10.49 3.21
C ALA A 224 10.19 11.60 4.29
N PHE A 225 9.97 12.85 3.85
CA PHE A 225 9.94 14.02 4.72
C PHE A 225 8.74 14.02 5.68
N VAL A 226 7.53 13.71 5.18
CA VAL A 226 6.31 13.79 6.00
C VAL A 226 6.28 12.72 7.10
N PRO A 227 6.61 11.44 6.86
CA PRO A 227 6.79 10.45 7.92
C PRO A 227 7.84 10.84 8.97
N ALA A 228 8.96 11.43 8.55
CA ALA A 228 9.97 11.92 9.48
C ALA A 228 9.42 13.05 10.37
N LEU A 229 8.65 13.99 9.80
CA LEU A 229 7.99 15.05 10.55
C LEU A 229 6.92 14.50 11.50
N LEU A 230 6.13 13.52 11.06
CA LEU A 230 5.15 12.81 11.90
C LEU A 230 5.84 12.11 13.08
N LEU A 231 6.97 11.44 12.84
CA LEU A 231 7.76 10.79 13.88
C LEU A 231 8.21 11.79 14.95
N VAL A 232 8.76 12.94 14.54
CA VAL A 232 9.16 14.01 15.47
C VAL A 232 7.94 14.53 16.22
N GLY A 233 6.81 14.78 15.53
CA GLY A 233 5.56 15.22 16.13
C GLY A 233 5.05 14.27 17.20
N VAL A 234 4.94 12.98 16.89
CA VAL A 234 4.50 11.94 17.83
C VAL A 234 5.48 11.81 18.99
N ALA A 235 6.79 11.79 18.73
CA ALA A 235 7.81 11.72 19.78
C ALA A 235 7.75 12.90 20.76
N MET A 236 7.46 14.12 20.27
CA MET A 236 7.24 15.29 21.12
C MET A 236 5.99 15.16 22.00
N GLN A 237 4.91 14.56 21.49
CA GLN A 237 3.69 14.35 22.28
C GLN A 237 3.88 13.23 23.32
N VAL A 238 4.60 12.16 22.97
CA VAL A 238 4.95 11.07 23.89
C VAL A 238 5.71 11.59 25.11
N ARG A 239 6.64 12.53 24.91
CA ARG A 239 7.41 13.16 26.02
C ARG A 239 6.54 13.99 26.97
N LYS A 240 5.37 14.45 26.52
CA LYS A 240 4.43 15.26 27.32
C LYS A 240 3.40 14.43 28.08
N VAL A 241 3.39 13.11 27.91
CA VAL A 241 2.49 12.22 28.63
C VAL A 241 2.87 12.18 30.11
N PRO A 242 1.98 12.54 31.04
CA PRO A 242 2.25 12.45 32.47
C PRO A 242 2.59 11.03 32.89
N THR A 243 3.59 10.87 33.75
CA THR A 243 3.93 9.57 34.35
C THR A 243 2.83 9.01 35.26
N SER A 244 1.83 9.83 35.60
CA SER A 244 0.65 9.47 36.40
C SER A 244 -0.38 8.60 35.69
N PHE A 245 -0.24 8.33 34.39
CA PHE A 245 -1.12 7.38 33.69
C PHE A 245 -0.85 5.93 34.10
N PRO A 246 -1.89 5.07 34.23
CA PRO A 246 -1.72 3.64 34.45
C PRO A 246 -0.81 3.01 33.39
N GLY A 247 0.18 2.24 33.82
CA GLY A 247 1.23 1.68 32.94
C GLY A 247 0.70 0.88 31.76
N HIS A 248 -0.43 0.18 31.92
CA HIS A 248 -1.07 -0.58 30.84
C HIS A 248 -1.61 0.32 29.71
N VAL A 249 -2.24 1.45 30.05
CA VAL A 249 -2.77 2.43 29.08
C VAL A 249 -1.62 3.20 28.45
N ARG A 250 -0.64 3.64 29.24
CA ARG A 250 0.56 4.34 28.77
C ARG A 250 1.35 3.48 27.78
N SER A 251 1.49 2.18 28.03
CA SER A 251 2.22 1.28 27.13
C SER A 251 1.61 1.25 25.71
N LYS A 252 0.29 1.25 25.56
CA LYS A 252 -0.36 1.20 24.24
C LYS A 252 -0.08 2.44 23.37
N PHE A 253 0.18 3.58 24.02
CA PHE A 253 0.52 4.84 23.36
C PHE A 253 2.03 5.01 23.14
N VAL A 254 2.86 4.63 24.13
CA VAL A 254 4.29 4.90 24.16
C VAL A 254 5.12 3.78 23.51
N ARG A 255 4.53 2.61 23.23
CA ARG A 255 5.28 1.51 22.62
C ARG A 255 5.93 1.95 21.30
N PRO A 256 7.18 1.52 21.03
CA PRO A 256 7.89 1.90 19.82
C PRO A 256 7.18 1.39 18.56
N ASP A 257 6.56 0.21 18.62
CA ASP A 257 5.74 -0.34 17.52
C ASP A 257 4.59 0.61 17.13
N ALA A 258 3.96 1.26 18.10
CA ALA A 258 2.89 2.22 17.90
C ALA A 258 3.37 3.50 17.24
N VAL A 259 4.49 4.04 17.71
CA VAL A 259 5.07 5.28 17.18
C VAL A 259 5.52 5.08 15.73
N LEU A 260 6.14 3.94 15.42
CA LEU A 260 6.60 3.60 14.06
C LEU A 260 5.44 3.48 13.08
N VAL A 261 4.38 2.78 13.48
CA VAL A 261 3.18 2.58 12.65
C VAL A 261 2.41 3.88 12.46
N GLU A 262 2.22 4.67 13.52
CA GLU A 262 1.50 5.95 13.45
C GLU A 262 2.20 6.96 12.54
N SER A 263 3.53 6.90 12.49
CA SER A 263 4.35 7.82 11.70
C SER A 263 4.53 7.38 10.25
N ALA A 264 3.99 6.22 9.84
CA ALA A 264 4.25 5.61 8.53
C ALA A 264 5.76 5.50 8.20
N LEU A 265 6.60 5.30 9.22
CA LEU A 265 8.06 5.38 9.05
C LEU A 265 8.58 4.30 8.11
N PHE A 266 7.97 3.10 8.14
CA PHE A 266 8.34 2.01 7.26
C PHE A 266 8.26 2.40 5.78
N PHE A 267 7.16 3.06 5.39
CA PHE A 267 7.02 3.58 4.03
C PHE A 267 8.04 4.69 3.73
N GLY A 268 8.26 5.62 4.67
CA GLY A 268 9.24 6.69 4.49
C GLY A 268 10.68 6.19 4.30
N ILE A 269 11.08 5.14 5.04
CA ILE A 269 12.39 4.49 4.87
C ILE A 269 12.51 3.87 3.47
N MET A 270 11.47 3.15 3.02
CA MET A 270 11.48 2.53 1.69
C MET A 270 11.51 3.57 0.57
N SER A 271 10.77 4.69 0.73
CA SER A 271 10.84 5.82 -0.20
C SER A 271 12.22 6.49 -0.20
N PHE A 272 12.86 6.65 0.96
CA PHE A 272 14.21 7.20 1.05
C PHE A 272 15.25 6.31 0.36
N VAL A 273 15.21 5.00 0.61
CA VAL A 273 16.08 4.02 -0.06
C VAL A 273 15.89 4.08 -1.58
N PHE A 274 14.64 4.18 -2.04
CA PHE A 274 14.35 4.32 -3.47
C PHE A 274 14.99 5.59 -4.06
N VAL A 275 14.86 6.76 -3.42
CA VAL A 275 15.45 8.03 -3.91
C VAL A 275 16.96 7.95 -3.99
N VAL A 276 17.62 7.36 -2.99
CA VAL A 276 19.08 7.21 -2.99
C VAL A 276 19.51 6.29 -4.13
N LEU A 277 18.83 5.16 -4.33
CA LEU A 277 19.14 4.23 -5.41
C LEU A 277 18.89 4.84 -6.79
N ASP A 278 17.80 5.61 -6.95
CA ASP A 278 17.47 6.26 -8.22
C ASP A 278 18.43 7.40 -8.54
N GLY A 279 18.81 8.20 -7.55
CA GLY A 279 19.82 9.26 -7.70
C GLY A 279 21.23 8.75 -7.99
N MET A 280 21.53 7.49 -7.61
CA MET A 280 22.78 6.80 -7.99
C MET A 280 22.67 6.07 -9.34
N GLU A 281 21.53 6.17 -10.02
CA GLU A 281 21.22 5.46 -11.28
C GLU A 281 21.37 3.93 -11.17
N ILE A 282 21.22 3.38 -9.96
CA ILE A 282 21.34 1.95 -9.70
C ILE A 282 20.07 1.25 -10.18
N THR A 283 20.23 0.22 -11.01
CA THR A 283 19.11 -0.54 -11.59
C THR A 283 18.15 -1.13 -10.53
N GLY A 284 18.65 -1.34 -9.30
CA GLY A 284 17.85 -1.75 -8.15
C GLY A 284 16.73 -0.79 -7.75
N SER A 285 16.74 0.49 -8.13
CA SER A 285 15.64 1.43 -7.85
C SER A 285 14.30 0.93 -8.42
N ARG A 286 14.35 0.37 -9.64
CA ARG A 286 13.18 -0.16 -10.37
C ARG A 286 12.45 -1.28 -9.63
N LEU A 287 13.17 -2.02 -8.77
CA LEU A 287 12.61 -3.10 -7.97
C LEU A 287 11.55 -2.62 -6.97
N PHE A 288 11.79 -1.45 -6.37
CA PHE A 288 10.95 -0.92 -5.30
C PHE A 288 9.75 -0.13 -5.83
N TYR A 289 9.84 0.39 -7.06
CA TYR A 289 8.84 1.31 -7.60
C TYR A 289 7.37 0.81 -7.54
N PRO A 290 7.00 -0.35 -8.11
CA PRO A 290 5.60 -0.81 -8.07
C PRO A 290 5.17 -1.24 -6.65
N MET A 291 6.12 -1.61 -5.80
CA MET A 291 5.86 -1.97 -4.41
C MET A 291 5.48 -0.75 -3.55
N LEU A 292 6.04 0.43 -3.84
CA LEU A 292 5.81 1.65 -3.04
C LEU A 292 4.35 2.09 -3.03
N ILE A 293 3.63 1.95 -4.16
CA ILE A 293 2.19 2.29 -4.22
C ILE A 293 1.38 1.41 -3.27
N GLN A 294 1.71 0.11 -3.19
CA GLN A 294 1.03 -0.81 -2.27
C GLN A 294 1.40 -0.52 -0.81
N LEU A 295 2.67 -0.25 -0.52
CA LEU A 295 3.14 0.13 0.83
C LEU A 295 2.51 1.43 1.33
N MET A 296 2.25 2.38 0.44
CA MET A 296 1.53 3.60 0.75
C MET A 296 0.10 3.31 1.21
N GLY A 297 -0.62 2.46 0.48
CA GLY A 297 -1.96 1.99 0.85
C GLY A 297 -1.98 1.27 2.20
N VAL A 298 -1.00 0.38 2.44
CA VAL A 298 -0.79 -0.30 3.73
C VAL A 298 -0.62 0.71 4.85
N SER A 299 0.24 1.71 4.66
CA SER A 299 0.57 2.70 5.69
C SER A 299 -0.63 3.55 6.08
N VAL A 300 -1.38 4.06 5.09
CA VAL A 300 -2.62 4.82 5.35
C VAL A 300 -3.63 3.96 6.11
N THR A 301 -3.77 2.69 5.73
CA THR A 301 -4.73 1.77 6.36
C THR A 301 -4.35 1.42 7.79
N LEU A 302 -3.05 1.27 8.09
CA LEU A 302 -2.56 1.06 9.46
C LEU A 302 -2.83 2.28 10.36
N ILE A 303 -2.66 3.50 9.83
CA ILE A 303 -3.00 4.73 10.57
C ILE A 303 -4.51 4.79 10.82
N VAL A 304 -5.34 4.47 9.83
CA VAL A 304 -6.81 4.43 10.02
C VAL A 304 -7.22 3.36 11.02
N LEU A 305 -6.60 2.18 10.99
CA LEU A 305 -6.83 1.14 11.99
C LEU A 305 -6.55 1.67 13.41
N ARG A 306 -5.47 2.43 13.61
CA ARG A 306 -5.17 3.10 14.88
C ARG A 306 -6.25 4.15 15.25
N ILE A 307 -6.73 4.94 14.29
CA ILE A 307 -7.84 5.91 14.48
C ILE A 307 -9.07 5.19 15.02
N VAL A 308 -9.45 4.10 14.37
CA VAL A 308 -10.65 3.32 14.71
C VAL A 308 -10.54 2.71 16.11
N GLN A 309 -9.35 2.22 16.48
CA GLN A 309 -9.12 1.68 17.82
C GLN A 309 -9.06 2.75 18.93
N GLY A 310 -9.02 4.04 18.57
CA GLY A 310 -9.02 5.15 19.53
C GLY A 310 -7.68 5.44 20.19
N TRP A 311 -6.59 4.83 19.73
CA TRP A 311 -5.23 5.01 20.25
C TRP A 311 -4.43 6.08 19.50
N THR A 312 -5.08 6.93 18.72
CA THR A 312 -4.37 7.93 17.92
C THR A 312 -3.92 9.11 18.71
N TRP A 313 -2.76 9.63 18.32
CA TRP A 313 -2.26 10.90 18.79
C TRP A 313 -3.05 12.04 18.15
N ASP A 314 -3.79 12.76 18.97
CA ASP A 314 -4.39 14.05 18.64
C ASP A 314 -3.97 15.06 19.71
N ALA A 315 -3.84 16.33 19.33
CA ALA A 315 -3.57 17.46 20.19
C ALA A 315 -4.42 17.49 21.48
N GLY A 316 -5.66 17.00 21.38
CA GLY A 316 -6.61 16.91 22.49
C GLY A 316 -6.42 15.72 23.43
N VAL A 317 -5.61 14.71 23.06
CA VAL A 317 -5.36 13.50 23.89
C VAL A 317 -4.69 13.86 25.21
N ILE A 318 -3.81 14.87 25.22
CA ILE A 318 -3.12 15.32 26.43
C ILE A 318 -4.08 15.98 27.43
N HIS A 319 -5.22 16.49 26.96
CA HIS A 319 -6.25 17.11 27.80
C HIS A 319 -7.34 16.13 28.25
N ARG A 320 -7.35 14.89 27.73
CA ARG A 320 -8.27 13.85 28.20
C ARG A 320 -7.74 13.28 29.51
N THR A 321 -8.57 13.33 30.55
CA THR A 321 -8.19 12.84 31.87
C THR A 321 -8.11 11.30 31.86
N PRO A 322 -7.25 10.67 32.67
CA PRO A 322 -7.21 9.21 32.81
C PRO A 322 -8.59 8.60 33.11
N THR A 323 -9.42 9.34 33.86
CA THR A 323 -10.82 9.03 34.18
C THR A 323 -11.73 8.91 32.95
N ASP A 324 -11.49 9.65 31.85
CA ASP A 324 -12.25 9.49 30.61
C ASP A 324 -11.92 8.18 29.88
N TYR A 325 -10.68 7.72 30.02
CA TYR A 325 -10.23 6.44 29.45
C TYR A 325 -10.72 5.26 30.30
N GLU A 326 -10.62 5.36 31.62
CA GLU A 326 -11.18 4.36 32.53
C GLU A 326 -12.71 4.32 32.44
N HIS A 327 -13.42 5.45 32.31
CA HIS A 327 -14.87 5.41 32.11
C HIS A 327 -15.27 4.87 30.74
N SER A 328 -14.52 5.13 29.67
CA SER A 328 -14.83 4.52 28.36
C SER A 328 -14.56 3.02 28.37
N HIS A 329 -13.43 2.59 28.96
CA HIS A 329 -13.04 1.19 29.04
C HIS A 329 -13.87 0.40 30.06
N ALA A 330 -14.24 1.01 31.19
CA ALA A 330 -15.13 0.45 32.20
C ALA A 330 -16.57 0.43 31.71
N ARG A 331 -17.06 1.42 30.96
CA ARG A 331 -18.35 1.31 30.26
C ARG A 331 -18.33 0.18 29.26
N ASP A 332 -17.28 0.04 28.46
CA ASP A 332 -17.17 -1.06 27.49
C ASP A 332 -17.11 -2.43 28.19
N ALA A 333 -16.42 -2.54 29.34
CA ALA A 333 -16.38 -3.75 30.17
C ALA A 333 -17.70 -4.05 30.89
N LEU A 334 -18.36 -3.05 31.48
CA LEU A 334 -19.68 -3.17 32.11
C LEU A 334 -20.77 -3.51 31.08
N HIS A 335 -20.67 -2.98 29.86
CA HIS A 335 -21.57 -3.35 28.78
C HIS A 335 -21.28 -4.75 28.21
N ALA A 336 -20.03 -5.22 28.22
CA ALA A 336 -19.70 -6.61 27.90
C ALA A 336 -20.22 -7.59 28.96
N LEU A 337 -20.27 -7.17 30.23
CA LEU A 337 -20.91 -7.91 31.32
C LEU A 337 -22.44 -7.86 31.25
N GLY A 338 -23.01 -6.77 30.73
CA GLY A 338 -24.46 -6.58 30.54
C GLY A 338 -25.05 -7.20 29.25
N ASP A 339 -24.21 -7.72 28.36
CA ASP A 339 -24.64 -8.47 27.18
C ASP A 339 -24.59 -9.98 27.47
N PRO A 340 -25.73 -10.65 27.73
CA PRO A 340 -25.78 -12.05 28.17
C PRO A 340 -25.18 -13.04 27.16
N THR A 341 -24.98 -12.61 25.91
CA THR A 341 -24.32 -13.41 24.88
C THR A 341 -22.80 -13.32 24.93
N ALA A 342 -22.24 -12.19 25.36
CA ALA A 342 -20.80 -11.99 25.50
C ALA A 342 -20.26 -12.64 26.78
N THR A 343 -21.01 -12.58 27.89
CA THR A 343 -20.67 -13.27 29.14
C THR A 343 -20.69 -14.78 28.98
N ARG A 344 -21.65 -15.33 28.22
CA ARG A 344 -21.70 -16.77 27.92
C ARG A 344 -20.49 -17.24 27.12
N ASN A 345 -20.11 -16.50 26.07
CA ASN A 345 -18.95 -16.84 25.26
C ASN A 345 -17.62 -16.66 26.00
N SER A 346 -17.49 -15.67 26.89
CA SER A 346 -16.26 -15.50 27.68
C SER A 346 -16.15 -16.57 28.77
N PHE A 347 -17.27 -16.91 29.42
CA PHE A 347 -17.33 -17.97 30.43
C PHE A 347 -17.04 -19.34 29.81
N ASP A 348 -17.62 -19.65 28.64
CA ASP A 348 -17.34 -20.89 27.91
C ASP A 348 -15.87 -20.96 27.42
N SER A 349 -15.26 -19.81 27.10
CA SER A 349 -13.84 -19.74 26.71
C SER A 349 -12.89 -19.90 27.90
N GLU A 350 -13.23 -19.33 29.06
CA GLU A 350 -12.43 -19.42 30.28
C GLU A 350 -12.56 -20.81 30.92
N VAL A 351 -13.76 -21.40 30.86
CA VAL A 351 -14.00 -22.79 31.26
C VAL A 351 -13.26 -23.74 30.31
N SER A 352 -13.30 -23.54 28.99
CA SER A 352 -12.52 -24.36 28.04
C SER A 352 -11.01 -24.24 28.27
N ALA A 353 -10.50 -23.04 28.53
CA ALA A 353 -9.08 -22.83 28.82
C ALA A 353 -8.67 -23.48 30.14
N LYS A 354 -9.49 -23.38 31.19
CA LYS A 354 -9.25 -24.05 32.47
C LYS A 354 -9.38 -25.57 32.36
N LEU A 355 -10.28 -26.09 31.52
CA LEU A 355 -10.44 -27.52 31.26
C LEU A 355 -9.25 -28.08 30.46
N GLN A 356 -8.74 -27.34 29.47
CA GLN A 356 -7.53 -27.72 28.72
C GLN A 356 -6.28 -27.72 29.61
N VAL A 357 -6.14 -26.74 30.49
CA VAL A 357 -5.03 -26.68 31.46
C VAL A 357 -5.14 -27.79 32.50
N ALA A 358 -6.34 -28.10 32.99
CA ALA A 358 -6.57 -29.22 33.91
C ALA A 358 -6.34 -30.59 33.25
N MET A 359 -6.72 -30.77 31.98
CA MET A 359 -6.40 -31.99 31.22
C MET A 359 -4.90 -32.16 30.99
N HIS A 360 -4.16 -31.07 30.76
CA HIS A 360 -2.71 -31.13 30.61
C HIS A 360 -1.96 -31.35 31.94
N LEU A 361 -2.54 -30.95 33.07
CA LEU A 361 -1.94 -31.13 34.39
C LEU A 361 -2.38 -32.44 35.09
N GLY A 362 -3.48 -33.06 34.66
CA GLY A 362 -4.04 -34.28 35.26
C GLY A 362 -3.48 -35.60 34.71
N ALA A 363 -2.58 -35.57 33.72
CA ALA A 363 -1.98 -36.77 33.12
C ALA A 363 -0.62 -37.17 33.76
N GLY A 364 -0.34 -36.68 34.98
CA GLY A 364 0.88 -36.96 35.74
C GLY A 364 0.65 -37.91 36.90
N ASP A 365 0.68 -39.20 36.61
CA ASP A 365 1.13 -40.33 37.43
C ASP A 365 0.81 -40.34 38.95
N PRO A 366 -0.21 -41.11 39.41
CA PRO A 366 -0.60 -41.17 40.83
C PRO A 366 0.35 -41.97 41.75
N GLU A 367 1.52 -42.41 41.27
CA GLU A 367 2.39 -43.36 42.01
C GLU A 367 3.41 -42.71 42.97
N LYS A 368 3.40 -41.39 43.19
CA LYS A 368 4.42 -40.71 44.05
C LYS A 368 3.92 -40.03 45.33
N ALA A 369 2.66 -40.22 45.73
CA ALA A 369 2.11 -39.60 46.94
C ALA A 369 2.17 -40.47 48.22
N ALA A 370 2.88 -41.60 48.18
CA ALA A 370 3.06 -42.48 49.35
C ALA A 370 4.54 -42.91 49.49
N GLN A 371 5.40 -41.97 49.85
CA GLN A 371 6.71 -42.24 50.45
C GLN A 371 7.15 -41.06 51.33
#